data_AF-A0A2V8KJB5-F1
#
_entry.id   AF-A0A2V8KJB5-F1
#
_cell.length_a   1.000
_cell.length_b   1.000
_cell.length_c   1.000
_cell.angle_alpha   90.00
_cell.angle_beta   90.00
_cell.angle_gamma   90.00
#
_symmetry.space_group_name_H-M   'P 1'
#
loop_
_entity.id
_entity.type
_entity.pdbx_description
1 polymer ?
#
loop_
_entity_poly.entity_id
_entity_poly.type
_entity_poly.pdbx_seq_one_letter_code
_entity_poly.pdbx_strand_id
1 'polypeptide(L)'
;MRAGNQSDPETIRTIHEIPPSELKEAIVRFVREVYSISEDELTARVSSVFGWNRRGSDIAGEFRKIVRKLVTAGVLRRSDNILTAAGDPQHK
;
A
#
# COMPACT_ATOMS: atom_id res chain seq x y z
N MET A 1 23.82 -21.37 -0.58
CA MET A 1 23.13 -20.09 -0.86
C MET A 1 22.37 -19.70 0.40
N ARG A 2 22.60 -18.50 0.94
CA ARG A 2 22.08 -18.09 2.25
C ARG A 2 20.57 -17.82 2.17
N ALA A 3 19.77 -18.63 2.85
CA ALA A 3 18.40 -18.28 3.19
C ALA A 3 18.46 -17.13 4.20
N GLY A 4 18.01 -15.95 3.79
CA GLY A 4 17.86 -14.80 4.68
C GLY A 4 16.87 -15.15 5.78
N ASN A 5 17.38 -15.17 7.01
CA ASN A 5 16.67 -15.34 8.26
C ASN A 5 15.61 -14.24 8.41
N GLN A 6 14.35 -14.52 8.07
CA GLN A 6 13.22 -13.63 8.31
C GLN A 6 12.68 -13.88 9.73
N SER A 7 13.42 -13.46 10.75
CA SER A 7 12.94 -13.45 12.14
C SER A 7 13.83 -12.53 12.99
N ASP A 8 13.87 -11.23 12.66
CA ASP A 8 14.27 -10.20 13.61
C ASP A 8 12.99 -9.69 14.31
N PRO A 9 12.75 -10.02 15.59
CA PRO A 9 11.52 -9.64 16.28
C PRO A 9 11.47 -8.19 16.83
N GLU A 10 12.43 -7.31 16.54
CA GLU A 10 12.60 -6.06 17.31
C GLU A 10 12.21 -4.74 16.63
N THR A 11 11.57 -4.75 15.46
CA THR A 11 10.92 -3.50 14.97
C THR A 11 9.73 -3.81 14.07
N ILE A 12 8.66 -4.33 14.64
CA ILE A 12 7.36 -4.27 13.97
C ILE A 12 6.92 -2.80 14.02
N ARG A 13 7.33 -1.99 13.04
CA ARG A 13 6.80 -0.63 12.89
C ARG A 13 5.30 -0.78 12.69
N THR A 14 4.48 -0.30 13.61
CA THR A 14 3.04 -0.21 13.39
C THR A 14 2.75 0.81 12.28
N ILE A 15 1.59 0.74 11.62
CA ILE A 15 1.21 1.72 10.57
C ILE A 15 1.25 3.17 11.07
N HIS A 16 1.17 3.39 12.38
CA HIS A 16 1.30 4.69 13.04
C HIS A 16 2.75 5.17 13.18
N GLU A 17 3.74 4.28 13.12
CA GLU A 17 5.16 4.60 13.18
C GLU A 17 5.75 4.90 11.79
N ILE A 18 5.01 4.60 10.73
CA ILE A 18 5.39 4.98 9.37
C ILE A 18 4.82 6.38 9.07
N PRO A 19 5.66 7.34 8.67
CA PRO A 19 5.17 8.63 8.19
C PRO A 19 4.14 8.43 7.08
N PRO A 20 2.99 9.13 7.12
CA PRO A 20 1.96 8.95 6.10
C PRO A 20 2.45 9.33 4.70
N SER A 21 3.50 10.14 4.58
CA SER A 21 4.16 10.47 3.30
C SER A 21 4.91 9.28 2.72
N GLU A 22 5.63 8.52 3.54
CA GLU A 22 6.39 7.34 3.10
C GLU A 22 5.43 6.24 2.63
N LEU A 23 4.35 6.00 3.39
CA LEU A 23 3.33 5.04 3.02
C LEU A 23 2.60 5.44 1.71
N LYS A 24 2.36 6.73 1.49
CA LYS A 24 1.81 7.23 0.22
C LYS A 24 2.75 6.97 -0.95
N GLU A 25 4.03 7.28 -0.81
CA GLU A 25 5.02 7.05 -1.88
C GLU A 25 5.12 5.57 -2.24
N ALA A 26 5.16 4.70 -1.24
CA ALA A 26 5.16 3.25 -1.45
C ALA A 26 3.91 2.80 -2.23
N ILE A 27 2.72 3.26 -1.82
CA ILE A 27 1.46 2.94 -2.51
C ILE A 27 1.47 3.43 -3.96
N VAL A 28 1.84 4.68 -4.20
CA VAL A 28 1.84 5.27 -5.54
C VAL A 28 2.82 4.54 -6.45
N ARG A 29 4.03 4.26 -5.96
CA ARG A 29 5.03 3.50 -6.71
C ARG A 29 4.52 2.10 -7.06
N PHE A 30 3.91 1.42 -6.10
CA PHE A 30 3.38 0.08 -6.30
C PHE A 30 2.25 0.03 -7.32
N VAL A 31 1.28 0.95 -7.23
CA VAL A 31 0.17 1.03 -8.17
C VAL A 31 0.66 1.37 -9.59
N ARG A 32 1.72 2.18 -9.72
CA ARG A 32 2.38 2.45 -11.02
C ARG A 32 3.06 1.22 -11.60
N GLU A 33 3.66 0.37 -10.77
CA GLU A 33 4.36 -0.84 -11.24
C GLU A 33 3.39 -1.96 -11.66
N VAL A 34 2.24 -2.09 -10.96
CA VAL A 34 1.25 -3.17 -11.19
C VAL A 34 0.14 -2.75 -12.17
N TYR A 35 0.07 -1.47 -12.55
CA TYR A 35 -0.95 -0.81 -13.39
C TYR A 35 -2.37 -0.81 -12.81
N SER A 36 -2.83 -1.92 -12.26
CA SER A 36 -4.13 -2.08 -11.61
C SER A 36 -4.05 -3.06 -10.45
N ILE A 37 -4.55 -2.69 -9.29
CA ILE A 37 -4.56 -3.57 -8.11
C ILE A 37 -5.80 -3.36 -7.25
N SER A 38 -6.29 -4.43 -6.63
CA SER A 38 -7.40 -4.32 -5.68
C SER A 38 -6.97 -3.71 -4.34
N GLU A 39 -7.89 -3.08 -3.60
CA GLU A 39 -7.59 -2.50 -2.29
C GLU A 39 -7.07 -3.57 -1.30
N ASP A 40 -7.65 -4.77 -1.31
CA ASP A 40 -7.22 -5.91 -0.48
C ASP A 40 -5.82 -6.42 -0.86
N GLU A 41 -5.55 -6.59 -2.15
CA GLU A 41 -4.24 -7.08 -2.61
C GLU A 41 -3.15 -6.03 -2.37
N LEU A 42 -3.47 -4.76 -2.57
CA LEU A 42 -2.56 -3.64 -2.27
C LEU A 42 -2.22 -3.62 -0.78
N THR A 43 -3.22 -3.77 0.09
CA THR A 43 -3.02 -3.87 1.54
C THR A 43 -2.14 -5.07 1.90
N ALA A 44 -2.40 -6.23 1.31
CA ALA A 44 -1.64 -7.45 1.54
C ALA A 44 -0.16 -7.32 1.10
N ARG A 45 0.08 -6.76 -0.08
CA ARG A 45 1.42 -6.53 -0.63
C ARG A 45 2.20 -5.52 0.20
N VAL A 46 1.60 -4.38 0.52
CA VAL A 46 2.26 -3.33 1.31
C VAL A 46 2.55 -3.83 2.72
N SER A 47 1.62 -4.57 3.34
CA SER A 47 1.86 -5.22 4.64
C SER A 47 3.04 -6.18 4.60
N SER A 48 3.19 -6.94 3.51
CA SER A 48 4.33 -7.85 3.31
C SER A 48 5.66 -7.09 3.19
N VAL A 49 5.68 -5.98 2.44
CA VAL A 49 6.87 -5.12 2.29
C VAL A 49 7.34 -4.54 3.62
N PHE A 50 6.40 -4.15 4.49
CA PHE A 50 6.71 -3.61 5.82
C PHE A 50 6.82 -4.66 6.93
N GLY A 51 6.68 -5.96 6.62
CA GLY A 51 6.80 -7.04 7.61
C GLY A 51 5.65 -7.12 8.62
N TRP A 52 4.48 -6.56 8.30
CA TRP A 52 3.31 -6.57 9.18
C TRP A 52 2.65 -7.96 9.22
N ASN A 53 2.99 -8.74 10.25
CA ASN A 53 2.41 -10.07 10.47
C ASN A 53 0.95 -10.03 10.97
N ARG A 54 0.51 -8.93 11.61
CA ARG A 54 -0.89 -8.74 12.01
C ARG A 54 -1.65 -7.85 11.03
N ARG A 55 -2.50 -8.45 10.21
CA ARG A 55 -3.59 -7.73 9.51
C ARG A 55 -4.72 -7.41 10.50
N GLY A 56 -4.48 -6.45 11.40
CA GLY A 56 -5.53 -5.92 12.27
C GLY A 56 -6.48 -5.00 11.50
N SER A 57 -7.71 -4.84 12.00
CA SER A 57 -8.68 -3.88 11.45
C SER A 57 -8.12 -2.45 11.38
N ASP A 58 -7.15 -2.11 12.24
CA ASP A 58 -6.45 -0.83 12.25
C ASP A 58 -5.63 -0.59 10.97
N ILE A 59 -4.88 -1.59 10.49
CA ILE A 59 -4.04 -1.43 9.29
C ILE A 59 -4.93 -1.17 8.08
N ALA A 60 -5.95 -1.99 7.87
CA ALA A 60 -6.88 -1.82 6.76
C ALA A 60 -7.62 -0.47 6.85
N GLY A 61 -8.00 -0.04 8.06
CA GLY A 61 -8.65 1.24 8.31
C GLY A 61 -7.78 2.44 7.91
N GLU A 62 -6.53 2.47 8.37
CA GLU A 62 -5.57 3.52 8.02
C GLU A 62 -5.22 3.50 6.53
N PHE A 63 -5.02 2.30 5.97
CA PHE A 63 -4.76 2.14 4.54
C PHE A 63 -5.88 2.74 3.69
N ARG A 64 -7.13 2.42 4.02
CA ARG A 64 -8.32 2.96 3.35
C ARG A 64 -8.42 4.48 3.49
N LYS A 65 -8.00 5.07 4.62
CA LYS A 65 -7.93 6.54 4.78
C LYS A 65 -6.90 7.14 3.83
N ILE A 66 -5.72 6.52 3.68
CA ILE A 66 -4.65 7.00 2.81
C ILE A 66 -5.03 6.88 1.33
N VAL A 67 -5.56 5.72 0.91
CA VAL A 67 -6.05 5.52 -0.46
C VAL A 67 -7.11 6.56 -0.81
N ARG A 68 -8.08 6.81 0.07
CA ARG A 68 -9.08 7.88 -0.14
C ARG A 68 -8.43 9.24 -0.34
N LYS A 69 -7.44 9.62 0.49
CA LYS A 69 -6.71 10.89 0.32
C LYS A 69 -6.00 10.97 -1.03
N LEU A 70 -5.41 9.87 -1.51
CA LEU A 70 -4.73 9.82 -2.81
C LEU A 70 -5.71 9.90 -3.98
N VAL A 71 -6.91 9.31 -3.85
CA VAL A 71 -7.98 9.43 -4.84
C VAL A 71 -8.53 10.85 -4.88
N THR A 72 -8.81 11.46 -3.72
CA THR A 72 -9.26 12.85 -3.65
C THR A 72 -8.22 13.84 -4.17
N ALA A 73 -6.92 13.56 -3.96
CA ALA A 73 -5.84 14.35 -4.51
C ALA A 73 -5.62 14.16 -6.02
N GLY A 74 -6.36 13.25 -6.67
CA GLY A 74 -6.21 12.96 -8.10
C GLY A 74 -4.93 12.23 -8.46
N VAL A 75 -4.27 11.58 -7.49
CA VAL A 75 -3.04 10.78 -7.71
C VAL A 75 -3.39 9.35 -8.11
N LEU A 76 -4.45 8.80 -7.53
CA LEU A 76 -5.01 7.49 -7.86
C LEU A 76 -6.42 7.65 -8.41
N ARG A 77 -6.84 6.76 -9.29
CA ARG A 77 -8.24 6.55 -9.64
C ARG A 77 -8.73 5.27 -8.98
N ARG A 78 -9.94 5.32 -8.45
CA ARG A 78 -10.67 4.15 -7.96
C ARG A 78 -11.80 3.86 -8.94
N SER A 79 -11.83 2.64 -9.45
CA SER A 79 -12.97 2.09 -10.19
C SER A 79 -13.42 0.83 -9.47
N ASP A 80 -14.62 0.86 -8.88
CA ASP A 80 -15.15 -0.21 -8.03
C ASP A 80 -14.19 -0.58 -6.88
N ASN A 81 -13.50 -1.72 -7.02
CA ASN A 81 -12.49 -2.22 -6.09
C ASN A 81 -11.05 -2.16 -6.63
N ILE A 82 -10.85 -1.64 -7.84
CA ILE A 82 -9.55 -1.53 -8.49
C ILE A 82 -9.01 -0.11 -8.34
N LEU A 83 -7.74 -0.02 -7.99
CA LEU A 83 -6.96 1.21 -7.91
C LEU A 83 -5.96 1.26 -9.06
N THR A 84 -5.92 2.40 -9.75
CA THR A 84 -5.00 2.69 -10.85
C THR A 84 -4.33 4.04 -10.64
N ALA A 85 -3.16 4.25 -11.24
CA ALA A 85 -2.48 5.55 -11.18
C ALA A 85 -3.21 6.56 -12.08
N ALA A 86 -3.56 7.73 -11.54
CA ALA A 86 -4.36 8.72 -12.27
C ALA A 86 -3.61 9.42 -13.43
N GLY A 87 -2.32 9.14 -13.59
CA GLY A 87 -1.46 9.68 -14.63
C GLY A 87 -0.92 8.64 -15.61
N ASP A 88 -1.39 7.40 -15.58
CA ASP A 88 -0.99 6.43 -16.60
C ASP A 88 -1.85 6.60 -17.86
N PRO A 89 -1.25 6.98 -19.00
CA PRO A 89 -2.00 7.28 -20.23
C PRO A 89 -2.57 6.05 -20.95
N GLN A 90 -2.50 4.83 -20.41
CA GLN A 90 -2.90 3.60 -21.12
C GLN A 90 -4.43 3.34 -21.23
N HIS A 91 -5.28 4.34 -20.95
CA HIS A 91 -6.71 4.22 -21.28
C HIS A 91 -7.21 5.48 -21.99
N LYS A 92 -6.85 5.61 -23.26
CA LYS A 92 -7.60 6.36 -24.26
C LYS A 92 -7.88 5.47 -25.46
#